data_AF-A0A9J5XX09-F1
#
_entry.id   AF-A0A9J5XX09-F1
#
_cell.length_a   1.000
_cell.length_b   1.000
_cell.length_c   1.000
_cell.angle_alpha   90.00
_cell.angle_beta   90.00
_cell.angle_gamma   90.00
#
_symmetry.space_group_name_H-M   'P 1'
#
loop_
_entity.id
_entity.type
_entity.pdbx_description
1 polymer ?
#
loop_
_entity_poly.entity_id
_entity_poly.type
_entity_poly.pdbx_seq_one_letter_code
_entity_poly.pdbx_strand_id
1 'polypeptide(L)' 'MNYYNNFTSSFRPYISDPYFCPGTFTTNGVCAHIDCEILGRNYWPKVFMPHNCTCEALGNNQSRCACLIICLAK' A
#
# COMPACT_ATOMS: atom_id res chain seq x y z
N MET A 1 22.69 37.78 19.85
CA MET A 1 21.37 37.40 20.38
C MET A 1 21.08 36.00 19.89
N ASN A 2 21.26 34.99 20.75
CA ASN A 2 21.11 33.57 20.41
C ASN A 2 19.71 33.12 20.86
N TYR A 3 18.86 32.74 19.90
CA TYR A 3 17.50 32.24 20.17
C TYR A 3 17.57 30.74 20.51
N TYR A 4 17.40 30.40 21.79
CA TYR A 4 17.11 29.04 22.22
C TYR A 4 15.60 28.80 22.07
N ASN A 5 15.20 27.95 21.13
CA ASN A 5 13.85 27.40 21.11
C ASN A 5 13.86 26.03 21.81
N ASN A 6 13.40 26.03 23.06
CA ASN A 6 13.04 24.82 23.81
C ASN A 6 11.78 24.21 23.17
N PHE A 7 11.95 23.14 22.39
CA PHE A 7 10.83 22.35 21.90
C PHE A 7 10.51 21.25 22.93
N THR A 8 9.41 21.43 23.66
CA THR A 8 8.89 20.44 24.59
C THR A 8 8.50 19.17 23.82
N SER A 9 9.26 18.10 24.05
CA SER A 9 9.05 16.77 23.50
C SER A 9 7.69 16.22 23.91
N SER A 10 6.72 16.31 23.00
CA SER A 10 5.45 15.62 23.14
C SER A 10 5.69 14.14 22.85
N PHE A 11 5.65 13.28 23.87
CA PHE A 11 5.59 11.84 23.72
C PHE A 11 4.32 11.48 22.92
N ARG A 12 4.45 11.38 21.60
CA ARG A 12 3.48 10.65 20.78
C ARG A 12 3.76 9.16 21.01
N PRO A 13 2.77 8.34 21.39
CA PRO A 13 2.95 6.90 21.28
C PRO A 13 3.32 6.62 19.82
N TYR A 14 4.52 6.08 19.62
CA TYR A 14 5.00 5.63 18.33
C TYR A 14 4.09 4.46 17.95
N ILE A 15 2.98 4.75 17.27
CA ILE A 15 2.25 3.74 16.52
C ILE A 15 3.25 3.33 15.47
N SER A 16 3.94 2.20 15.69
CA SER A 16 4.89 1.64 14.75
C SER A 16 4.25 1.68 13.36
N ASP A 17 4.90 2.35 12.41
CA ASP A 17 4.40 2.46 11.05
C ASP A 17 3.94 1.08 10.57
N PRO A 18 2.75 0.96 9.94
CA PRO A 18 2.25 -0.32 9.48
C PRO A 18 3.31 -1.01 8.63
N TYR A 19 3.64 -2.25 8.97
CA TYR A 19 4.64 -3.00 8.22
C TYR A 19 4.03 -3.42 6.88
N PHE A 20 4.58 -2.90 5.79
CA PHE A 20 4.11 -3.20 4.44
C PHE A 20 4.96 -4.29 3.77
N CYS A 21 4.29 -5.21 3.08
CA CYS A 21 4.92 -6.17 2.19
C CYS A 21 4.47 -5.98 0.74
N PRO A 22 5.28 -6.41 -0.25
CA PRO A 22 4.81 -6.51 -1.62
C PRO A 22 3.78 -7.64 -1.76
N GLY A 23 2.63 -7.32 -2.36
CA GLY A 23 1.62 -8.28 -2.78
C GLY A 23 1.33 -8.10 -4.27
N THR A 24 1.18 -9.20 -5.01
CA THR A 24 0.82 -9.13 -6.43
C THR A 24 -0.31 -10.09 -6.77
N PHE A 25 -1.18 -9.69 -7.69
CA PHE A 25 -2.20 -10.55 -8.28
C PHE A 25 -2.40 -10.20 -9.75
N THR A 26 -2.97 -11.13 -10.51
CA THR A 26 -3.31 -10.93 -11.93
C THR A 26 -4.82 -10.79 -12.08
N THR A 27 -5.24 -9.94 -13.01
CA THR A 27 -6.64 -9.73 -13.34
C THR A 27 -6.83 -9.65 -14.86
N ASN A 28 -8.04 -9.96 -15.31
CA ASN A 28 -8.46 -9.68 -16.67
C ASN A 28 -8.79 -8.19 -16.80
N GLY A 29 -8.53 -7.63 -17.98
CA GLY A 29 -8.61 -6.20 -18.29
C GLY A 29 -7.24 -5.55 -18.44
N VAL A 30 -7.20 -4.42 -19.14
CA VAL A 30 -6.02 -3.56 -19.30
C VAL A 30 -5.97 -2.51 -18.20
N CYS A 31 -4.76 -2.06 -17.83
CA CYS A 31 -4.52 -1.04 -16.80
C CYS A 31 -5.30 0.27 -16.98
N ALA A 32 -5.72 0.60 -18.21
CA ALA A 32 -6.55 1.78 -18.47
C ALA A 32 -8.01 1.65 -17.97
N HIS A 33 -8.46 0.44 -17.66
CA HIS A 33 -9.84 0.14 -17.28
C HIS A 33 -9.98 -0.54 -15.92
N ILE A 34 -8.87 -0.76 -15.21
CA ILE A 34 -8.88 -1.42 -13.91
C ILE A 34 -8.28 -0.52 -12.84
N ASP A 35 -8.82 -0.63 -11.63
CA ASP A 35 -8.28 0.00 -10.44
C ASP A 35 -7.74 -1.12 -9.53
N CYS A 36 -6.41 -1.21 -9.44
CA CYS A 36 -5.74 -2.22 -8.65
C CYS A 36 -5.98 -2.09 -7.14
N GLU A 37 -6.25 -0.89 -6.62
CA GLU A 37 -6.60 -0.72 -5.20
C GLU A 37 -8.00 -1.25 -4.92
N ILE A 38 -8.97 -0.95 -5.79
CA ILE A 38 -10.34 -1.46 -5.66
C ILE A 38 -10.37 -2.99 -5.82
N LEU A 39 -9.72 -3.53 -6.85
CA LEU A 39 -9.64 -4.96 -7.06
C LEU A 39 -8.88 -5.66 -5.92
N GLY A 40 -7.78 -5.06 -5.46
CA GLY A 40 -6.99 -5.53 -4.34
C GLY A 40 -7.82 -5.64 -3.05
N ARG A 41 -8.70 -4.67 -2.78
CA ARG A 41 -9.61 -4.70 -1.60
C ARG A 41 -10.55 -5.91 -1.61
N ASN A 42 -10.89 -6.44 -2.78
CA ASN A 42 -11.72 -7.63 -2.93
C ASN A 42 -10.90 -8.92 -3.02
N TYR A 43 -9.65 -8.83 -3.47
CA TYR A 43 -8.74 -9.98 -3.61
C TYR A 43 -8.13 -10.40 -2.27
N TRP A 44 -7.61 -9.44 -1.48
CA TRP A 44 -6.99 -9.73 -0.19
C TRP A 44 -7.99 -9.66 0.96
N PRO A 45 -7.77 -10.45 2.03
CA PRO A 45 -8.51 -10.28 3.27
C PRO A 45 -8.35 -8.86 3.83
N LYS A 46 -9.39 -8.34 4.50
CA LYS A 46 -9.48 -6.95 4.98
C LYS A 46 -8.29 -6.50 5.85
N VAL A 47 -7.59 -7.44 6.49
CA VAL A 47 -6.42 -7.15 7.34
C VAL A 47 -5.20 -6.69 6.53
N PHE A 48 -5.12 -7.04 5.24
CA PHE A 48 -3.96 -6.76 4.38
C PHE A 48 -4.04 -5.42 3.63
N MET A 49 -5.11 -4.63 3.84
CA MET A 49 -5.41 -3.34 3.17
C MET A 49 -4.37 -2.88 2.11
N PRO A 50 -4.68 -2.97 0.81
CA PRO A 50 -3.73 -2.58 -0.23
C PRO A 50 -3.53 -1.07 -0.28
N HIS A 51 -2.29 -0.68 -0.55
CA HIS A 51 -1.80 0.68 -0.69
C HIS A 51 -0.78 0.78 -1.82
N ASN A 52 -0.68 1.95 -2.43
CA ASN A 52 0.36 2.27 -3.42
C ASN A 52 0.45 1.22 -4.55
N CYS A 53 -0.71 0.90 -5.13
CA CYS A 53 -0.79 -0.09 -6.18
C CYS A 53 -0.33 0.44 -7.53
N THR A 54 0.45 -0.35 -8.26
CA THR A 54 0.82 -0.15 -9.65
C THR A 54 0.20 -1.23 -10.53
N CYS A 55 -0.12 -0.88 -11.77
CA CYS A 55 -0.63 -1.80 -12.76
C CYS A 55 0.38 -1.99 -13.89
N GLU A 56 0.65 -3.25 -14.25
CA GLU A 56 1.51 -3.64 -15.37
C GLU A 56 0.69 -4.44 -16.40
N ALA A 57 0.70 -4.03 -17.66
CA ALA A 57 0.03 -4.79 -18.71
C ALA A 57 0.83 -6.07 -19.03
N LEU A 58 0.16 -7.23 -19.02
CA LEU A 58 0.77 -8.53 -19.33
C LEU A 58 0.53 -8.97 -20.79
N GLY A 59 -0.25 -8.21 -21.56
CA GLY A 59 -0.74 -8.61 -22.88
C GLY A 59 -2.01 -9.45 -22.80
N ASN A 60 -2.61 -9.80 -23.95
CA ASN A 60 -3.82 -10.62 -24.04
C ASN A 60 -4.99 -10.15 -23.16
N ASN A 61 -5.17 -8.83 -23.03
CA ASN A 61 -6.20 -8.23 -22.16
C ASN A 61 -6.07 -8.67 -20.69
N GLN A 62 -4.85 -8.89 -20.22
CA GLN A 62 -4.52 -9.18 -18.83
C GLN A 62 -3.56 -8.15 -18.26
N SER A 63 -3.67 -7.93 -16.96
CA SER A 63 -2.80 -7.03 -16.21
C SER A 63 -2.38 -7.65 -14.89
N ARG A 64 -1.21 -7.25 -14.40
CA ARG A 64 -0.69 -7.55 -13.08
C ARG A 64 -0.84 -6.32 -12.21
N CYS A 65 -1.47 -6.48 -11.06
CA CYS A 65 -1.49 -5.49 -10.01
C CYS A 65 -0.40 -5.83 -8.99
N ALA A 66 0.46 -4.87 -8.68
CA ALA A 66 1.44 -4.95 -7.61
C ALA A 66 1.13 -3.85 -6.58
N CYS A 67 0.97 -4.22 -5.32
CA CYS A 67 0.59 -3.32 -4.24
C CYS A 67 1.49 -3.51 -3.04
N LEU A 68 1.60 -2.48 -2.20
CA LEU A 68 2.01 -2.65 -0.81
C LEU A 68 0.79 -3.09 0.00
N ILE A 69 0.90 -4.14 0.79
CA ILE A 69 -0.15 -4.65 1.67
C ILE A 69 0.30 -4.63 3.12
N ILE A 70 -0.60 -4.36 4.06
CA ILE A 70 -0.30 -4.49 5.48
C ILE A 70 0.01 -5.95 5.77
N CYS A 71 1.20 -6.22 6.27
CA CYS A 71 1.59 -7.54 6.73
C CYS A 71 1.32 -7.69 8.21
N LEU A 72 0.71 -8.82 8.57
CA LEU A 72 0.80 -9.32 9.93
C LEU A 72 2.27 -9.72 10.13
N ALA A 73 2.97 -8.96 10.97
CA ALA A 73 4.41 -9.05 11.14
C ALA A 73 4.90 -10.49 11.37
N LYS A 74 6.15 -10.71 10.96
CA LYS A 74 6.87 -11.99 10.87
C LYS A 74 7.09 -12.67 12.22
#